data_AF-A0A661HHI7-F1
#
_entry.id   AF-A0A661HHI7-F1
#
_cell.length_a   1.000
_cell.length_b   1.000
_cell.length_c   1.000
_cell.angle_alpha   90.00
_cell.angle_beta   90.00
_cell.angle_gamma   90.00
#
_symmetry.space_group_name_H-M   'P 1'
#
loop_
_entity.id
_entity.type
_entity.pdbx_description
1 polymer ?
#
loop_
_entity_poly.entity_id
_entity_poly.type
_entity_poly.pdbx_seq_one_letter_code
_entity_poly.pdbx_strand_id
1 'polypeptide(L)'
;MKNLRLYHIPIAYMLVYVLAILATGIWLFLLSQGLASSDIFGTVEQIVLAPKAKSFHSFIEVATPHMFAMGTVIFLATHFMLFSTKISKKLSLLVSMLLFTLAFFNILAYLFISFGLVVSGWIKLLSLSLFVLVFLGIIAMLTFSL
;
A
#
# COMPACT_ATOMS: atom_id res chain seq x y z
N MET A 1 2.63 -21.99 26.38
CA MET A 1 3.11 -21.89 24.98
C MET A 1 1.90 -21.65 24.07
N LYS A 2 1.88 -20.58 23.28
CA LYS A 2 0.78 -20.33 22.33
C LYS A 2 0.85 -21.36 21.20
N ASN A 3 -0.27 -22.00 20.86
CA ASN A 3 -0.31 -23.03 19.82
C ASN A 3 -0.37 -22.38 18.43
N LEU A 4 0.80 -22.03 17.89
CA LEU A 4 0.97 -21.26 16.63
C LEU A 4 0.41 -21.98 15.40
N ARG A 5 0.20 -23.31 15.46
CA ARG A 5 -0.37 -24.13 14.38
C ARG A 5 -1.76 -23.66 13.94
N LEU A 6 -2.58 -23.14 14.86
CA LEU A 6 -3.94 -22.67 14.56
C LEU A 6 -3.96 -21.34 13.78
N TYR A 7 -2.88 -20.55 13.85
CA TYR A 7 -2.80 -19.24 13.21
C TYR A 7 -2.27 -19.30 11.77
N HIS A 8 -1.70 -20.42 11.34
CA HIS A 8 -1.18 -20.60 9.98
C HIS A 8 -2.29 -20.49 8.92
N ILE A 9 -3.47 -21.08 9.19
CA ILE A 9 -4.59 -21.08 8.25
C ILE A 9 -5.16 -19.67 8.04
N PRO A 10 -5.50 -18.89 9.09
CA PRO A 10 -5.92 -17.50 8.93
C PRO A 10 -4.89 -16.62 8.21
N ILE A 11 -3.61 -16.81 8.48
CA ILE A 11 -2.54 -16.00 7.87
C ILE A 11 -2.37 -16.33 6.38
N ALA A 12 -2.42 -17.62 6.01
CA ALA A 12 -2.40 -18.04 4.62
C ALA A 12 -3.63 -17.51 3.85
N TYR A 13 -4.81 -17.56 4.46
CA TYR A 13 -6.03 -17.03 3.86
C TYR A 13 -5.96 -15.50 3.67
N MET A 14 -5.48 -14.77 4.68
CA MET A 14 -5.20 -13.34 4.60
C MET A 14 -4.21 -13.00 3.49
N LEU A 15 -3.15 -13.80 3.31
CA LEU A 15 -2.16 -13.65 2.26
C LEU A 15 -2.76 -13.71 0.86
N VAL A 16 -3.55 -14.76 0.58
CA VAL A 16 -4.24 -14.91 -0.71
C VAL A 16 -5.21 -13.75 -0.95
N TYR A 17 -5.96 -13.37 0.09
CA TYR A 17 -6.90 -12.25 0.01
C TYR A 17 -6.20 -10.92 -0.27
N VAL A 18 -5.06 -10.65 0.37
CA VAL A 18 -4.22 -9.47 0.14
C VAL A 18 -3.72 -9.43 -1.30
N LEU A 19 -3.23 -10.54 -1.84
CA LEU A 19 -2.74 -10.60 -3.22
C LEU A 19 -3.88 -10.37 -4.23
N ALA A 20 -5.06 -10.94 -3.97
CA ALA A 20 -6.23 -10.71 -4.81
C ALA A 20 -6.70 -9.24 -4.77
N ILE A 21 -6.72 -8.61 -3.60
CA ILE A 21 -7.03 -7.17 -3.46
C ILE A 21 -5.99 -6.32 -4.18
N LEU A 22 -4.70 -6.65 -4.06
CA LEU A 22 -3.64 -5.91 -4.73
C LEU A 22 -3.79 -6.00 -6.26
N ALA A 23 -3.99 -7.22 -6.79
CA ALA A 23 -4.19 -7.44 -8.22
C ALA A 23 -5.42 -6.71 -8.76
N THR A 24 -6.55 -6.78 -8.05
CA THR A 24 -7.78 -6.07 -8.44
C THR A 24 -7.63 -4.55 -8.32
N GLY A 25 -6.91 -4.05 -7.32
CA GLY A 25 -6.58 -2.63 -7.19
C GLY A 25 -5.71 -2.11 -8.33
N ILE A 26 -4.66 -2.86 -8.70
CA ILE A 26 -3.81 -2.54 -9.85
C ILE A 26 -4.65 -2.54 -11.14
N TRP A 27 -5.50 -3.55 -11.31
CA TRP A 27 -6.38 -3.65 -12.47
C TRP A 27 -7.34 -2.46 -12.59
N LEU A 28 -8.05 -2.12 -11.51
CA LEU A 28 -8.96 -0.96 -11.48
C LEU A 28 -8.22 0.36 -11.71
N PHE A 29 -7.01 0.49 -11.15
CA PHE A 29 -6.15 1.64 -11.41
C PHE A 29 -5.86 1.75 -12.91
N LEU A 30 -5.33 0.68 -13.53
CA LEU A 30 -5.02 0.69 -14.96
C LEU A 30 -6.27 0.94 -15.84
N LEU A 31 -7.41 0.33 -15.50
CA LEU A 31 -8.69 0.61 -16.16
C LEU A 31 -9.07 2.09 -16.10
N SER A 32 -8.98 2.71 -14.91
CA SER A 32 -9.27 4.14 -14.74
C SER A 32 -8.33 5.04 -15.53
N GLN A 33 -7.11 4.54 -15.80
CA GLN A 33 -6.15 5.26 -16.60
C GLN A 33 -6.40 5.10 -18.10
N GLY A 34 -7.24 4.16 -18.53
CA GLY A 34 -7.57 3.94 -19.94
C GLY A 34 -7.02 2.63 -20.51
N LEU A 35 -6.71 1.62 -19.68
CA LEU A 35 -6.33 0.28 -20.15
C LEU A 35 -7.37 -0.36 -21.09
N ALA A 36 -8.64 0.05 -20.99
CA ALA A 36 -9.72 -0.38 -21.89
C ALA A 36 -9.76 0.40 -23.22
N SER A 37 -8.86 1.36 -23.45
CA SER A 37 -8.80 2.14 -24.69
C SER A 37 -8.10 1.33 -25.80
N SER A 38 -8.41 1.67 -27.05
CA SER A 38 -7.74 1.08 -28.22
C SER A 38 -6.27 1.50 -28.35
N ASP A 39 -5.81 2.49 -27.58
CA ASP A 39 -4.45 3.02 -27.60
C ASP A 39 -3.84 3.08 -26.18
N ILE A 40 -3.47 1.90 -25.69
CA ILE A 40 -2.86 1.71 -24.37
C ILE A 40 -1.53 2.49 -24.27
N PHE A 41 -0.74 2.56 -25.34
CA PHE A 41 0.57 3.21 -25.33
C PHE A 41 0.45 4.73 -25.23
N GLY A 42 -0.42 5.36 -26.03
CA GLY A 42 -0.68 6.80 -25.92
C GLY A 42 -1.32 7.19 -24.58
N THR A 43 -2.13 6.30 -24.01
CA THR A 43 -2.69 6.45 -22.67
C THR A 43 -1.60 6.45 -21.60
N VAL A 44 -0.67 5.49 -21.63
CA VAL A 44 0.45 5.43 -20.69
C VAL A 44 1.35 6.66 -20.83
N GLU A 45 1.63 7.10 -22.04
CA GLU A 45 2.41 8.31 -22.31
C GLU A 45 1.75 9.56 -21.69
N GLN A 46 0.43 9.71 -21.80
CA GLN A 46 -0.30 10.84 -21.18
C GLN A 46 -0.28 10.82 -19.65
N ILE A 47 -0.35 9.64 -19.02
CA ILE A 47 -0.20 9.50 -17.54
C ILE A 47 1.17 10.01 -17.10
N VAL A 48 2.20 9.74 -17.92
CA VAL A 48 3.59 10.08 -17.62
C VAL A 48 3.88 11.56 -17.87
N LEU A 49 3.35 12.13 -18.96
CA LEU A 49 3.69 13.49 -19.40
C LEU A 49 2.74 14.58 -18.87
N ALA A 50 1.48 14.27 -18.61
CA ALA A 50 0.47 15.28 -18.26
C ALA A 50 -0.52 14.76 -17.20
N PRO A 51 -0.07 14.51 -15.95
CA PRO A 51 -0.98 14.16 -14.88
C PRO A 51 -2.02 15.26 -14.69
N LYS A 52 -3.30 14.91 -14.87
CA LYS A 52 -4.42 15.84 -14.72
C LYS A 52 -4.38 16.49 -13.33
N ALA A 53 -4.56 17.81 -13.27
CA ALA A 53 -4.55 18.56 -12.02
C ALA A 53 -5.55 17.95 -11.02
N LYS A 54 -5.07 17.63 -9.81
CA LYS A 54 -5.91 17.01 -8.78
C LYS A 54 -6.55 18.09 -7.92
N SER A 55 -7.87 18.02 -7.76
CA SER A 55 -8.61 18.96 -6.92
C SER A 55 -8.54 18.56 -5.45
N PHE A 56 -8.74 19.54 -4.55
CA PHE A 56 -8.83 19.29 -3.11
C PHE A 56 -10.05 18.42 -2.72
N HIS A 57 -11.14 18.55 -3.47
CA HIS A 57 -12.32 17.67 -3.32
C HIS A 57 -11.93 16.21 -3.57
N SER A 58 -11.29 15.95 -4.71
CA SER A 58 -10.80 14.62 -5.06
C SER A 58 -9.67 14.14 -4.14
N PHE A 59 -8.99 15.02 -3.40
CA PHE A 59 -8.08 14.61 -2.34
C PHE A 59 -8.83 14.06 -1.14
N ILE A 60 -9.81 14.79 -0.59
CA ILE A 60 -10.54 14.36 0.61
C ILE A 60 -11.27 13.02 0.38
N GLU A 61 -11.91 12.87 -0.78
CA GLU A 61 -12.61 11.64 -1.18
C GLU A 61 -11.68 10.43 -1.23
N VAL A 62 -10.42 10.63 -1.61
CA VAL A 62 -9.43 9.55 -1.74
C VAL A 62 -8.67 9.34 -0.43
N ALA A 63 -8.26 10.41 0.24
CA ALA A 63 -7.41 10.40 1.43
C ALA A 63 -8.10 9.70 2.60
N THR A 64 -9.39 9.97 2.83
CA THR A 64 -10.14 9.38 3.95
C THR A 64 -10.17 7.84 3.89
N PRO A 65 -10.67 7.20 2.80
CA PRO A 65 -10.66 5.74 2.70
C PRO A 65 -9.23 5.16 2.63
N HIS A 66 -8.27 5.86 2.03
CA HIS A 66 -6.88 5.41 1.98
C HIS A 66 -6.20 5.41 3.36
N MET A 67 -6.39 6.48 4.15
CA MET A 67 -5.89 6.58 5.52
C MET A 67 -6.49 5.50 6.40
N PHE A 68 -7.79 5.27 6.28
CA PHE A 68 -8.46 4.21 7.02
C PHE A 68 -7.90 2.83 6.64
N ALA A 69 -7.90 2.48 5.36
CA ALA A 69 -7.43 1.18 4.89
C ALA A 69 -5.95 0.92 5.22
N MET A 70 -5.05 1.86 4.92
CA MET A 70 -3.63 1.72 5.25
C MET A 70 -3.40 1.68 6.77
N GLY A 71 -4.14 2.49 7.54
CA GLY A 71 -4.09 2.47 9.00
C GLY A 71 -4.48 1.12 9.57
N THR A 72 -5.58 0.52 9.10
CA THR A 72 -6.01 -0.82 9.50
C THR A 72 -4.99 -1.88 9.13
N VAL A 73 -4.40 -1.81 7.93
CA VAL A 73 -3.37 -2.75 7.47
C VAL A 73 -2.11 -2.67 8.36
N ILE A 74 -1.63 -1.46 8.63
CA ILE A 74 -0.48 -1.24 9.52
C ILE A 74 -0.80 -1.77 10.92
N PHE A 75 -1.97 -1.43 11.46
CA PHE A 75 -2.41 -1.88 12.79
C PHE A 75 -2.43 -3.42 12.89
N LEU A 76 -3.08 -4.10 11.95
CA LEU A 76 -3.18 -5.56 11.93
C LEU A 76 -1.79 -6.20 11.81
N ALA A 77 -0.99 -5.78 10.83
CA ALA A 77 0.33 -6.35 10.60
C ALA A 77 1.25 -6.17 11.82
N THR A 78 1.26 -4.97 12.41
CA THR A 78 2.06 -4.67 13.60
C THR A 78 1.53 -5.42 14.83
N HIS A 79 0.21 -5.56 14.97
CA HIS A 79 -0.41 -6.33 16.05
C HIS A 79 0.01 -7.80 16.01
N PHE A 80 -0.02 -8.44 14.84
CA PHE A 80 0.45 -9.82 14.69
C PHE A 80 1.94 -9.97 14.95
N MET A 81 2.74 -8.95 14.61
CA MET A 81 4.18 -8.98 14.86
C MET A 81 4.52 -8.98 16.37
N LEU A 82 3.63 -8.51 17.24
CA LEU A 82 3.81 -8.65 18.70
C LEU A 82 3.78 -10.12 19.16
N PHE A 83 3.20 -11.01 18.37
CA PHE A 83 3.14 -12.45 18.65
C PHE A 83 4.24 -13.25 17.94
N SER A 84 5.08 -12.59 17.15
CA SER A 84 6.23 -13.24 16.51
C SER A 84 7.22 -13.73 17.57
N THR A 85 7.64 -14.99 17.47
CA THR A 85 8.61 -15.62 18.37
C THR A 85 10.04 -15.61 17.85
N LYS A 86 10.23 -15.42 16.54
CA LYS A 86 11.56 -15.53 15.87
C LYS A 86 12.12 -14.18 15.44
N ILE A 87 11.30 -13.14 15.33
CA ILE A 87 11.74 -11.79 14.96
C ILE A 87 11.96 -10.93 16.20
N SER A 88 13.08 -10.19 16.21
CA SER A 88 13.36 -9.24 17.29
C SER A 88 12.36 -8.07 17.31
N LYS A 89 12.00 -7.62 18.51
CA LYS A 89 11.11 -6.46 18.70
C LYS A 89 11.64 -5.19 18.03
N LYS A 90 12.97 -4.99 18.04
CA LYS A 90 13.63 -3.84 17.41
C LYS A 90 13.44 -3.84 15.90
N LEU A 91 13.62 -4.99 15.24
CA LEU A 91 13.40 -5.12 13.80
C LEU A 91 11.92 -4.92 13.46
N SER A 92 11.02 -5.53 14.25
CA SER A 92 9.57 -5.34 14.07
C SER A 92 9.17 -3.87 14.14
N LEU A 93 9.68 -3.12 15.12
CA LEU A 93 9.40 -1.70 15.27
C LEU A 93 9.92 -0.92 14.06
N LEU A 94 11.15 -1.17 13.63
CA LEU A 94 11.77 -0.47 12.50
C LEU A 94 10.94 -0.65 11.22
N VAL A 95 10.56 -1.89 10.89
CA VAL A 95 9.79 -2.17 9.67
C VAL A 95 8.38 -1.59 9.75
N SER A 96 7.75 -1.62 10.92
CA SER A 96 6.42 -1.02 11.13
C SER A 96 6.45 0.51 11.00
N MET A 97 7.50 1.16 11.54
CA MET A 97 7.73 2.60 11.39
C MET A 97 8.01 2.99 9.94
N LEU A 98 8.76 2.17 9.21
CA LEU A 98 8.99 2.37 7.78
C LEU A 98 7.68 2.28 6.99
N LEU A 99 6.85 1.28 7.28
CA LEU A 99 5.54 1.08 6.66
C LEU A 99 4.62 2.30 6.90
N PHE A 100 4.57 2.78 8.14
CA PHE A 100 3.82 3.97 8.51
C PHE A 100 4.33 5.22 7.76
N THR A 101 5.65 5.42 7.73
CA THR A 101 6.27 6.57 7.06
C THR A 101 5.95 6.59 5.56
N LEU A 102 6.02 5.43 4.90
CA LEU A 102 5.68 5.30 3.48
C LEU A 102 4.20 5.57 3.22
N ALA A 103 3.29 5.07 4.06
CA ALA A 103 1.87 5.35 3.96
C ALA A 103 1.57 6.85 4.13
N PHE A 104 2.13 7.47 5.17
CA PHE A 104 1.95 8.88 5.44
C PHE A 104 2.50 9.75 4.31
N PHE A 105 3.69 9.43 3.83
CA PHE A 105 4.29 10.12 2.68
C PHE A 105 3.46 9.96 1.40
N ASN A 106 2.85 8.79 1.15
CA ASN A 106 1.97 8.58 0.00
C ASN A 106 0.73 9.50 0.02
N ILE A 107 0.16 9.72 1.21
CA ILE A 107 -0.99 10.62 1.40
C ILE A 107 -0.55 12.07 1.20
N LEU A 108 0.56 12.49 1.82
CA LEU A 108 1.12 13.84 1.67
C LEU A 108 1.52 14.15 0.23
N ALA A 109 2.03 13.17 -0.52
CA ALA A 109 2.34 13.34 -1.94
C ALA A 109 1.11 13.79 -2.74
N TYR A 110 -0.08 13.24 -2.46
CA TYR A 110 -1.30 13.68 -3.13
C TYR A 110 -1.67 15.12 -2.74
N LEU A 111 -1.49 15.48 -1.47
CA LEU A 111 -1.73 16.84 -0.99
C LEU A 111 -0.81 17.84 -1.73
N PHE A 112 0.48 17.53 -1.84
CA PHE A 112 1.43 18.38 -2.57
C PHE A 112 1.14 18.47 -4.08
N ILE A 113 0.70 17.38 -4.70
CA ILE A 113 0.22 17.39 -6.10
C ILE A 113 -1.01 18.29 -6.23
N SER A 114 -1.94 18.25 -5.26
CA SER A 114 -3.17 19.06 -5.29
C SER A 114 -2.90 20.56 -5.11
N PHE A 115 -1.82 20.92 -4.41
CA PHE A 115 -1.34 22.30 -4.30
C PHE A 115 -0.40 22.73 -5.44
N GLY A 116 -0.12 21.85 -6.42
CA GLY A 116 0.81 22.15 -7.52
C GLY A 116 2.28 22.24 -7.10
N LEU A 117 2.64 21.83 -5.88
CA LEU A 117 4.01 21.86 -5.37
C LEU A 117 4.89 20.76 -5.99
N VAL A 118 4.28 19.66 -6.42
CA VAL A 118 4.94 18.54 -7.08
C VAL A 118 4.11 18.12 -8.28
N VAL A 119 4.69 18.21 -9.48
CA VAL A 119 3.99 17.92 -10.74
C VAL A 119 4.01 16.42 -11.07
N SER A 120 4.93 15.67 -10.47
CA SER A 120 5.18 14.28 -10.84
C SER A 120 4.35 13.29 -10.02
N GLY A 121 3.38 12.65 -10.66
CA GLY A 121 2.61 11.53 -10.08
C GLY A 121 3.46 10.31 -9.69
N TRP A 122 4.70 10.23 -10.21
CA TRP A 122 5.65 9.16 -9.92
C TRP A 122 6.01 9.04 -8.45
N ILE A 123 6.04 10.16 -7.71
CA ILE A 123 6.36 10.13 -6.28
C ILE A 123 5.29 9.35 -5.48
N LYS A 124 4.03 9.44 -5.91
CA LYS A 124 2.93 8.66 -5.33
C LYS A 124 3.02 7.20 -5.74
N LEU A 125 3.33 6.92 -7.00
CA LEU A 125 3.47 5.54 -7.48
C LEU A 125 4.63 4.83 -6.78
N LEU A 126 5.80 5.46 -6.71
CA LEU A 126 6.98 4.90 -6.06
C LEU A 126 6.75 4.65 -4.57
N SER A 127 6.16 5.61 -3.84
CA SER A 127 5.87 5.45 -2.42
C SER A 127 4.83 4.35 -2.15
N LEU A 128 3.82 4.20 -3.02
CA LEU A 128 2.87 3.10 -2.94
C LEU A 128 3.55 1.75 -3.20
N SER A 129 4.39 1.66 -4.24
CA SER A 129 5.12 0.43 -4.56
C SER A 129 6.05 0.01 -3.42
N LEU A 130 6.80 0.96 -2.84
CA LEU A 130 7.63 0.69 -1.67
C LEU A 130 6.79 0.26 -0.46
N PHE A 131 5.66 0.92 -0.21
CA PHE A 131 4.73 0.52 0.86
C PHE A 131 4.28 -0.93 0.68
N VAL A 132 3.86 -1.30 -0.54
CA VAL A 132 3.42 -2.67 -0.85
C VAL A 132 4.57 -3.67 -0.65
N LEU A 133 5.78 -3.36 -1.09
CA LEU A 133 6.94 -4.26 -0.91
C LEU A 133 7.29 -4.46 0.56
N VAL A 134 7.31 -3.39 1.36
CA VAL A 134 7.56 -3.48 2.80
C VAL A 134 6.43 -4.24 3.49
N PHE A 135 5.18 -4.02 3.07
CA PHE A 135 4.03 -4.76 3.59
C PHE A 135 4.16 -6.26 3.32
N LEU A 136 4.45 -6.66 2.08
CA LEU A 136 4.71 -8.06 1.73
C LEU A 136 5.87 -8.64 2.54
N GLY A 137 6.91 -7.83 2.81
CA GLY A 137 8.00 -8.19 3.71
C GLY A 137 7.53 -8.52 5.13
N ILE A 138 6.67 -7.68 5.74
CA ILE A 138 6.10 -7.95 7.07
C ILE A 138 5.27 -9.24 7.04
N ILE A 139 4.47 -9.45 5.99
CA ILE A 139 3.66 -10.67 5.88
C ILE A 139 4.55 -11.91 5.76
N ALA A 140 5.64 -11.85 4.99
CA ALA A 140 6.62 -12.93 4.94
C ALA A 140 7.26 -13.18 6.31
N MET A 141 7.68 -12.12 7.02
CA MET A 141 8.24 -12.22 8.37
C MET A 141 7.27 -12.86 9.37
N LEU A 142 5.99 -12.50 9.29
CA LEU A 142 4.93 -13.14 10.08
C LEU A 142 4.82 -14.63 9.74
N THR A 143 4.80 -14.97 8.45
CA THR A 143 4.69 -16.36 7.98
C THR A 143 5.84 -17.23 8.47
N PHE A 144 7.08 -16.72 8.45
CA PHE A 144 8.24 -17.45 8.96
C PHE A 144 8.33 -17.49 10.49
N SER A 145 7.77 -16.49 11.16
CA SER A 145 7.89 -16.35 12.61
C SER A 145 6.83 -17.11 13.42
N LEU A 146 5.67 -17.40 12.82
CA LEU A 146 4.74 -18.36 13.40
C LEU A 146 5.27 -19.80 13.30
#